data_AF-A0A9X7UXI0-F1
#
_entry.id   AF-A0A9X7UXI0-F1
#
_cell.length_a   1.000
_cell.length_b   1.000
_cell.length_c   1.000
_cell.angle_alpha   90.00
_cell.angle_beta   90.00
_cell.angle_gamma   90.00
#
_symmetry.space_group_name_H-M   'P 1'
#
loop_
_entity.id
_entity.type
_entity.pdbx_description
1 polymer ?
#
loop_
_entity_poly.entity_id
_entity_poly.type
_entity_poly.pdbx_seq_one_letter_code
_entity_poly.pdbx_strand_id
1 'polypeptide(L)'
;MKYTLPERSSEVTMKKTLAAAALAVLTLSTQSVRAEAIYELEFETDSNWTSIEIRDDAVFVNAPAGEIMNITAKDGLRSFSISPKKIHLRNRSRGMVNMNLYVQSKNNVLGLTICKGSPSSYTSIKSGEARQKNDLKEKDHCEQAALVLQLF
;
A
#
# COMPACT_ATOMS: atom_id res chain seq x y z
N MET A 1 2.32 44.40 79.24
CA MET A 1 0.94 44.33 78.71
C MET A 1 0.71 42.93 78.18
N LYS A 2 -0.42 42.32 78.56
CA LYS A 2 -0.89 40.99 78.11
C LYS A 2 -1.19 41.01 76.60
N TYR A 3 -1.12 39.87 75.91
CA TYR A 3 -2.23 39.21 75.18
C TYR A 3 -1.73 38.13 74.17
N THR A 4 -2.12 36.88 74.47
CA THR A 4 -2.65 35.79 73.58
C THR A 4 -1.87 35.20 72.38
N LEU A 5 -1.57 33.89 72.48
CA LEU A 5 -1.62 32.86 71.40
C LEU A 5 -3.11 32.51 71.09
N PRO A 6 -3.54 31.82 69.99
CA PRO A 6 -2.86 30.69 69.32
C PRO A 6 -3.09 30.47 67.78
N GLU A 7 -2.51 29.38 67.26
CA GLU A 7 -2.89 28.51 66.12
C GLU A 7 -3.05 29.07 64.69
N ARG A 8 -2.25 28.53 63.74
CA ARG A 8 -2.82 27.69 62.65
C ARG A 8 -1.78 26.83 61.91
N SER A 9 -2.11 25.54 61.90
CA SER A 9 -1.59 24.43 61.10
C SER A 9 -1.26 24.75 59.64
N SER A 10 -0.15 24.21 59.13
CA SER A 10 0.07 23.90 57.70
C SER A 10 1.09 22.76 57.55
N GLU A 11 0.90 21.66 58.29
CA GLU A 11 1.22 20.35 57.72
C GLU A 11 0.11 20.00 56.72
N VAL A 12 0.38 19.11 55.78
CA VAL A 12 -0.52 18.65 54.70
C VAL A 12 -0.49 19.50 53.43
N THR A 13 0.64 19.51 52.72
CA THR A 13 0.59 19.31 51.25
C THR A 13 1.88 18.78 50.61
N MET A 14 2.80 18.20 51.38
CA MET A 14 3.98 17.54 50.82
C MET A 14 3.63 16.09 50.46
N LYS A 15 2.82 15.84 49.42
CA LYS A 15 2.58 14.48 48.88
C LYS A 15 1.81 14.37 47.55
N LYS A 16 1.52 15.47 46.83
CA LYS A 16 0.65 15.43 45.63
C LYS A 16 1.25 15.95 44.32
N THR A 17 2.57 16.06 44.21
CA THR A 17 3.22 16.57 43.00
C THR A 17 4.30 15.65 42.41
N LEU A 18 4.33 14.36 42.79
CA LEU A 18 5.19 13.36 42.13
C LEU A 18 4.45 12.35 41.24
N ALA A 19 3.11 12.37 41.19
CA ALA A 19 2.35 11.38 40.42
C ALA A 19 2.10 11.77 38.94
N ALA A 20 2.34 13.04 38.56
CA ALA A 20 1.96 13.53 37.23
C ALA A 20 3.08 13.47 36.18
N ALA A 21 4.35 13.26 36.56
CA ALA A 21 5.47 13.23 35.63
C ALA A 21 5.85 11.81 35.14
N ALA A 22 5.35 10.77 35.79
CA ALA A 22 5.69 9.37 35.45
C ALA A 22 4.82 8.77 34.33
N LEU A 23 3.74 9.44 33.92
CA LEU A 23 2.76 8.90 32.97
C LEU A 23 2.90 9.41 31.53
N ALA A 24 3.95 10.17 31.22
CA ALA A 24 4.16 10.75 29.89
C ALA A 24 5.16 9.98 29.00
N VAL A 25 5.75 8.89 29.49
CA VAL A 25 6.81 8.14 28.77
C VAL A 25 6.30 6.83 28.12
N LEU A 26 5.02 6.48 28.28
CA LEU A 26 4.48 5.19 27.81
C LEU A 26 3.71 5.20 26.49
N THR A 27 3.66 6.31 25.76
CA THR A 27 3.25 6.27 24.35
C THR A 27 4.45 5.95 23.46
N LEU A 28 5.16 4.85 23.75
CA LEU A 28 5.89 4.16 22.71
C LEU A 28 4.82 3.54 21.81
N SER A 29 4.49 4.25 20.74
CA SER A 29 3.82 3.68 19.58
C SER A 29 4.57 2.41 19.20
N THR A 30 4.01 1.25 19.53
CA THR A 30 4.44 -0.05 19.01
C THR A 30 4.17 -0.04 17.53
N GLN A 31 5.11 0.51 16.75
CA GLN A 31 5.16 0.25 15.33
C GLN A 31 5.45 -1.25 15.22
N SER A 32 4.39 -2.03 15.00
CA SER A 32 4.51 -3.43 14.61
C SER A 32 5.38 -3.45 13.37
N VAL A 33 6.65 -3.83 13.52
CA VAL A 33 7.52 -4.12 12.39
C VAL A 33 6.99 -5.43 11.80
N ARG A 34 6.00 -5.31 10.92
CA ARG A 34 5.44 -6.46 10.23
C ARG A 34 6.52 -6.99 9.30
N ALA A 35 6.73 -8.31 9.34
CA ALA A 35 7.56 -8.97 8.35
C ALA A 35 7.01 -8.68 6.96
N GLU A 36 7.90 -8.36 6.01
CA GLU A 36 7.52 -8.18 4.62
C GLU A 36 6.91 -9.48 4.10
N ALA A 37 5.69 -9.37 3.55
CA ALA A 37 5.00 -10.48 2.91
C ALA A 37 5.03 -10.27 1.39
N ILE A 38 5.06 -11.38 0.66
CA ILE A 38 4.93 -11.41 -0.80
C ILE A 38 3.49 -11.78 -1.13
N TYR A 39 2.84 -10.93 -1.93
CA TYR A 39 1.47 -11.12 -2.38
C TYR A 39 1.45 -11.34 -3.88
N GLU A 40 0.66 -12.31 -4.33
CA GLU A 40 0.37 -12.50 -5.75
C GLU A 40 -0.76 -11.56 -6.19
N LEU A 41 -0.56 -10.93 -7.34
CA LEU A 41 -1.51 -10.04 -7.99
C LEU A 41 -1.82 -10.57 -9.38
N GLU A 42 -3.11 -10.56 -9.74
CA GLU A 42 -3.59 -10.85 -11.07
C GLU A 42 -3.74 -9.54 -11.85
N PHE A 43 -3.10 -9.47 -13.02
CA PHE A 43 -3.12 -8.33 -13.92
C PHE A 43 -3.79 -8.70 -15.24
N GLU A 44 -4.70 -7.83 -15.70
CA GLU A 44 -5.45 -8.02 -16.94
C GLU A 44 -5.61 -6.68 -17.69
N THR A 45 -5.38 -6.66 -19.00
CA THR A 45 -5.63 -5.50 -19.84
C THR A 45 -5.93 -5.88 -21.29
N ASP A 46 -6.73 -5.07 -21.98
CA ASP A 46 -6.85 -5.08 -23.44
C ASP A 46 -6.28 -3.79 -24.08
N SER A 47 -5.54 -3.01 -23.31
CA SER A 47 -4.96 -1.76 -23.76
C SER A 47 -3.76 -1.97 -24.67
N ASN A 48 -3.60 -1.09 -25.66
CA ASN A 48 -2.44 -1.09 -26.55
C ASN A 48 -1.14 -0.75 -25.83
N TRP A 49 -1.21 0.09 -24.79
CA TRP A 49 -0.15 0.24 -23.81
C TRP A 49 -0.76 0.43 -22.42
N THR A 50 -0.02 -0.01 -21.41
CA THR A 50 -0.39 0.11 -20.01
C THR A 50 0.85 0.28 -19.17
N SER A 51 0.68 0.92 -18.02
CA SER A 51 1.72 1.02 -17.01
C SER A 51 1.10 0.87 -15.64
N ILE A 52 1.77 0.14 -14.75
CA ILE A 52 1.45 0.11 -13.32
C ILE A 52 2.67 0.61 -12.57
N GLU A 53 2.46 1.60 -11.71
CA GLU A 53 3.48 2.07 -10.78
C GLU A 53 3.05 1.78 -9.36
N ILE A 54 3.91 1.13 -8.59
CA ILE A 54 3.73 0.94 -7.15
C ILE A 54 4.26 2.18 -6.42
N ARG A 55 3.50 2.61 -5.42
CA ARG A 55 3.87 3.68 -4.49
C ARG A 55 4.34 3.10 -3.17
N ASP A 56 4.77 3.98 -2.27
CA ASP A 56 5.21 3.62 -0.92
C ASP A 56 6.43 2.68 -0.95
N ASP A 57 6.58 1.86 0.10
CA ASP A 57 7.76 1.03 0.32
C ASP A 57 7.70 -0.30 -0.43
N ALA A 58 6.57 -0.61 -1.08
CA ALA A 58 6.35 -1.89 -1.76
C ALA A 58 7.11 -2.00 -3.08
N VAL A 59 7.52 -3.21 -3.46
CA VAL A 59 8.27 -3.45 -4.70
C VAL A 59 7.80 -4.69 -5.44
N PHE A 60 7.82 -4.64 -6.77
CA PHE A 60 7.69 -5.83 -7.60
C PHE A 60 8.92 -6.73 -7.39
N VAL A 61 8.66 -8.01 -7.19
CA VAL A 61 9.67 -9.05 -6.99
C VAL A 61 9.44 -10.20 -7.96
N ASN A 62 10.45 -11.06 -8.10
CA ASN A 62 10.30 -12.31 -8.83
C ASN A 62 9.32 -13.26 -8.11
N ALA A 63 8.79 -14.24 -8.83
CA ALA A 63 8.01 -15.31 -8.22
C ALA A 63 8.77 -15.98 -7.06
N PRO A 64 8.10 -16.27 -5.93
CA PRO A 64 8.64 -17.13 -4.87
C PRO A 64 9.04 -18.52 -5.36
N ALA A 65 9.80 -19.25 -4.55
CA ALA A 65 10.21 -20.61 -4.89
C ALA A 65 8.99 -21.53 -5.05
N GLY A 66 8.89 -22.21 -6.19
CA GLY A 66 7.75 -23.09 -6.53
C GLY A 66 6.64 -22.38 -7.33
N GLU A 67 6.68 -21.05 -7.41
CA GLU A 67 5.73 -20.24 -8.18
C GLU A 67 6.33 -19.76 -9.51
N ILE A 68 5.49 -19.35 -10.46
CA ILE A 68 5.92 -18.91 -11.79
C ILE A 68 5.19 -17.61 -12.17
N MET A 69 5.95 -16.61 -12.61
CA MET A 69 5.38 -15.45 -13.31
C MET A 69 5.07 -15.83 -14.76
N ASN A 70 3.79 -15.83 -15.09
CA ASN A 70 3.25 -16.10 -16.40
C ASN A 70 2.72 -14.83 -17.04
N ILE A 71 2.88 -14.76 -18.35
CA ILE A 71 2.36 -13.68 -19.18
C ILE A 71 1.76 -14.29 -20.45
N THR A 72 0.47 -14.03 -20.65
CA THR A 72 -0.27 -14.53 -21.79
C THR A 72 -0.82 -13.34 -22.55
N ALA A 73 -0.54 -13.27 -23.85
CA ALA A 73 -1.05 -12.22 -24.71
C ALA A 73 -1.62 -12.83 -25.98
N LYS A 74 -2.94 -12.71 -26.17
CA LYS A 74 -3.67 -13.38 -27.26
C LYS A 74 -3.07 -13.08 -28.65
N ASP A 75 -2.71 -11.81 -28.87
CA ASP A 75 -2.21 -11.32 -30.15
C ASP A 75 -0.71 -10.94 -30.10
N GLY A 76 -0.05 -11.33 -29.00
CA GLY A 76 1.38 -11.10 -28.76
C GLY A 76 1.74 -9.71 -28.23
N LEU A 77 2.83 -9.65 -27.49
CA LEU A 77 3.35 -8.40 -26.94
C LEU A 77 4.36 -7.76 -27.88
N ARG A 78 4.30 -6.43 -27.97
CA ARG A 78 5.33 -5.66 -28.66
C ARG A 78 6.56 -5.46 -27.76
N SER A 79 6.33 -5.17 -26.49
CA SER A 79 7.39 -5.03 -25.48
C SER A 79 6.80 -5.13 -24.08
N PHE A 80 7.56 -5.65 -23.13
CA PHE A 80 7.24 -5.57 -21.71
C PHE A 80 8.51 -5.29 -20.91
N SER A 81 8.38 -4.60 -19.78
CA SER A 81 9.48 -4.38 -18.83
C SER A 81 8.93 -4.35 -17.41
N ILE A 82 9.63 -5.00 -16.50
CA ILE A 82 9.31 -5.02 -15.08
C ILE A 82 10.52 -4.47 -14.33
N SER A 83 10.27 -3.47 -13.50
CA SER A 83 11.23 -2.88 -12.57
C SER A 83 10.61 -2.89 -11.16
N PRO A 84 11.40 -2.71 -10.09
CA PRO A 84 10.88 -2.79 -8.72
C PRO A 84 9.70 -1.86 -8.43
N LYS A 85 9.56 -0.73 -9.14
CA LYS A 85 8.47 0.24 -8.92
C LYS A 85 7.49 0.34 -10.07
N LYS A 86 7.83 -0.17 -11.26
CA LYS A 86 7.06 0.09 -12.46
C LYS A 86 7.05 -1.09 -13.42
N ILE A 87 5.87 -1.38 -13.94
CA ILE A 87 5.66 -2.26 -15.07
C ILE A 87 5.19 -1.43 -16.23
N HIS A 88 5.75 -1.69 -17.41
CA HIS A 88 5.28 -1.10 -18.65
C HIS A 88 5.08 -2.19 -19.69
N LEU A 89 3.93 -2.18 -20.34
CA LEU A 89 3.56 -3.17 -21.33
C LEU A 89 2.99 -2.50 -22.56
N ARG A 90 3.41 -2.99 -23.74
CA ARG A 90 2.85 -2.61 -25.03
C ARG A 90 2.41 -3.85 -25.77
N ASN A 91 1.15 -3.85 -26.14
CA ASN A 91 0.52 -4.90 -26.90
C ASN A 91 0.70 -4.61 -28.41
N ARG A 92 0.72 -5.67 -29.25
CA ARG A 92 0.74 -5.48 -30.71
C ARG A 92 -0.61 -5.02 -31.25
N SER A 93 -1.69 -5.50 -30.65
CA SER A 93 -3.08 -5.16 -30.97
C SER A 93 -3.84 -4.83 -29.67
N ARG A 94 -5.18 -4.88 -29.70
CA ARG A 94 -5.99 -4.88 -28.48
C ARG A 94 -6.37 -6.28 -27.97
N GLY A 95 -5.55 -7.29 -28.25
CA GLY A 95 -5.76 -8.63 -27.69
C GLY A 95 -5.68 -8.60 -26.16
N MET A 96 -6.39 -9.49 -25.49
CA MET A 96 -6.29 -9.62 -24.03
C MET A 96 -4.88 -10.01 -23.60
N VAL A 97 -4.38 -9.36 -22.55
CA VAL A 97 -3.14 -9.68 -21.86
C VAL A 97 -3.44 -9.98 -20.41
N ASN A 98 -3.00 -11.15 -19.96
CA ASN A 98 -3.08 -11.60 -18.58
C ASN A 98 -1.69 -11.89 -18.04
N MET A 99 -1.44 -11.50 -16.79
CA MET A 99 -0.17 -11.71 -16.12
C MET A 99 -0.40 -11.90 -14.64
N ASN A 100 0.37 -12.77 -14.00
CA ASN A 100 0.50 -12.74 -12.54
C ASN A 100 1.80 -12.07 -12.13
N LEU A 101 1.71 -11.31 -11.04
CA LEU A 101 2.74 -10.43 -10.51
C LEU A 101 2.93 -10.71 -9.03
N TYR A 102 4.13 -10.48 -8.52
CA TYR A 102 4.41 -10.61 -7.10
C TYR A 102 4.88 -9.28 -6.55
N VAL A 103 4.30 -8.86 -5.42
CA VAL A 103 4.68 -7.64 -4.73
C VAL A 103 5.09 -7.95 -3.30
N GLN A 104 6.25 -7.43 -2.91
CA GLN A 104 6.70 -7.45 -1.53
C GLN A 104 6.28 -6.15 -0.85
N SER A 105 5.56 -6.26 0.26
CA SER A 105 5.03 -5.12 1.02
C SER A 105 4.94 -5.43 2.51
N LYS A 106 5.11 -4.39 3.35
CA LYS A 106 4.77 -4.44 4.78
C LYS A 106 3.30 -4.06 5.04
N ASN A 107 2.69 -3.37 4.08
CA ASN A 107 1.35 -2.77 4.20
C ASN A 107 0.27 -3.73 3.70
N ASN A 108 -0.91 -3.66 4.32
CA ASN A 108 -2.12 -4.36 3.87
C ASN A 108 -2.79 -3.70 2.67
N VAL A 109 -2.37 -2.49 2.31
CA VAL A 109 -2.89 -1.76 1.17
C VAL A 109 -1.72 -1.33 0.32
N LEU A 110 -1.79 -1.65 -0.96
CA LEU A 110 -0.84 -1.22 -1.97
C LEU A 110 -1.35 0.09 -2.56
N GLY A 111 -0.55 1.15 -2.51
CA GLY A 111 -0.76 2.34 -3.33
C GLY A 111 -0.22 2.09 -4.73
N LEU A 112 -0.99 2.40 -5.76
CA LEU A 112 -0.56 2.24 -7.14
C LEU A 112 -1.13 3.31 -8.07
N THR A 113 -0.51 3.45 -9.23
CA THR A 113 -1.02 4.23 -10.36
C THR A 113 -1.24 3.30 -11.54
N ILE A 114 -2.46 3.27 -12.07
CA ILE A 114 -2.86 2.41 -13.19
C ILE A 114 -3.08 3.28 -14.41
N CYS A 115 -2.29 3.05 -15.47
CA CYS A 115 -2.41 3.76 -16.74
C CYS A 115 -2.88 2.84 -17.86
N LYS A 116 -3.66 3.41 -18.78
CA LYS A 116 -4.10 2.76 -20.02
C LYS A 116 -4.00 3.70 -21.21
N GLY A 117 -3.72 3.13 -22.39
CA GLY A 117 -3.46 3.89 -23.60
C GLY A 117 -4.62 4.11 -24.55
N SER A 118 -5.72 3.36 -24.39
CA SER A 118 -6.86 3.43 -25.30
C SER A 118 -8.14 3.86 -24.58
N PRO A 119 -9.01 4.68 -25.22
CA PRO A 119 -10.22 5.18 -24.60
C PRO A 119 -11.25 4.08 -24.33
N SER A 120 -11.32 3.05 -25.18
CA SER A 120 -12.25 1.93 -25.03
C SER A 120 -11.58 0.64 -24.55
N SER A 121 -10.43 0.75 -23.87
CA SER A 121 -9.76 -0.37 -23.19
C SER A 121 -9.85 -0.23 -21.68
N TYR A 122 -9.42 -1.27 -20.97
CA TYR A 122 -9.23 -1.23 -19.53
C TYR A 122 -7.89 -1.80 -19.08
N THR A 123 -7.53 -1.49 -17.85
CA THR A 123 -6.44 -2.13 -17.12
C THR A 123 -6.95 -2.47 -15.72
N SER A 124 -6.76 -3.72 -15.31
CA SER A 124 -7.25 -4.27 -14.05
C SER A 124 -6.10 -4.92 -13.29
N ILE A 125 -6.11 -4.74 -11.97
CA ILE A 125 -5.21 -5.44 -11.06
C ILE A 125 -6.01 -5.93 -9.85
N LYS A 126 -5.74 -7.15 -9.42
CA LYS A 126 -6.51 -7.84 -8.40
C LYS A 126 -5.59 -8.58 -7.45
N SER A 127 -5.94 -8.58 -6.17
CA SER A 127 -5.35 -9.42 -5.13
C SER A 127 -6.36 -10.51 -4.74
N GLY A 128 -6.05 -11.30 -3.72
CA GLY A 128 -7.04 -12.21 -3.10
C GLY A 128 -8.27 -11.48 -2.53
N GLU A 129 -8.11 -10.21 -2.11
CA GLU A 129 -9.12 -9.48 -1.33
C GLU A 129 -9.84 -8.37 -2.11
N ALA A 130 -9.21 -7.78 -3.13
CA ALA A 130 -9.75 -6.62 -3.81
C ALA A 130 -9.37 -6.58 -5.29
N ARG A 131 -10.07 -5.73 -6.04
CA ARG A 131 -9.80 -5.45 -7.45
C ARG A 131 -9.85 -3.94 -7.69
N GLN A 132 -8.89 -3.45 -8.46
CA GLN A 132 -8.86 -2.08 -8.99
C GLN A 132 -8.87 -2.14 -10.51
N LYS A 133 -9.60 -1.22 -11.15
CA LYS A 133 -9.79 -1.23 -12.60
C LYS A 133 -9.94 0.20 -13.13
N ASN A 134 -9.06 0.54 -14.07
CA ASN A 134 -9.15 1.74 -14.89
C ASN A 134 -9.85 1.39 -16.20
N ASP A 135 -11.11 1.78 -16.37
CA ASP A 135 -11.91 1.58 -17.59
C ASP A 135 -12.62 2.84 -18.08
N LEU A 136 -12.18 4.01 -17.60
CA LEU A 136 -12.70 5.30 -18.01
C LEU A 136 -12.59 5.49 -19.52
N LYS A 137 -13.52 6.22 -20.14
CA LYS A 137 -13.52 6.43 -21.60
C LYS A 137 -12.51 7.47 -22.09
N GLU A 138 -11.37 7.56 -21.43
CA GLU A 138 -10.31 8.54 -21.68
C GLU A 138 -9.06 7.87 -22.24
N LYS A 139 -8.46 8.48 -23.26
CA LYS A 139 -7.22 8.00 -23.86
C LYS A 139 -6.04 8.40 -22.98
N ASP A 140 -5.03 7.52 -22.89
CA ASP A 140 -3.78 7.79 -22.16
C ASP A 140 -4.03 8.21 -20.69
N HIS A 141 -5.05 7.62 -20.07
CA HIS A 141 -5.52 7.97 -18.73
C HIS A 141 -4.79 7.18 -17.65
N CYS A 142 -4.36 7.87 -16.60
CA CYS A 142 -3.76 7.29 -15.40
C CYS A 142 -4.58 7.69 -14.17
N GLU A 143 -4.88 6.71 -13.32
CA GLU A 143 -5.56 6.96 -12.05
C GLU A 143 -4.75 6.40 -10.89
N GLN A 144 -4.87 7.04 -9.73
CA GLN A 144 -4.33 6.53 -8.48
C GLN A 144 -5.35 5.57 -7.88
N ALA A 145 -4.88 4.41 -7.44
CA ALA A 145 -5.70 3.38 -6.83
C ALA A 145 -5.04 2.84 -5.56
N ALA A 146 -5.87 2.28 -4.69
CA ALA A 146 -5.46 1.61 -3.47
C ALA A 146 -5.98 0.17 -3.51
N LEU A 147 -5.09 -0.81 -3.61
CA LEU A 147 -5.45 -2.21 -3.69
C LEU A 147 -5.23 -2.87 -2.32
N VAL A 148 -6.30 -3.37 -1.72
CA VAL A 148 -6.20 -4.14 -0.47
C VAL A 148 -5.50 -5.47 -0.77
N LEU A 149 -4.43 -5.79 -0.06
CA LEU A 149 -3.66 -7.03 -0.17
C LEU A 149 -4.12 -8.08 0.83
N GLN A 150 -4.57 -7.67 2.01
CA GLN A 150 -5.03 -8.55 3.08
C GLN A 150 -6.03 -7.83 3.99
N LEU A 151 -7.12 -8.49 4.36
CA LEU A 151 -8.04 -8.04 5.41
C LEU A 151 -7.47 -8.42 6.79
N PHE A 152 -7.60 -7.53 7.77
CA PHE A 152 -7.00 -7.65 9.12
C PHE A 152 -7.53 -8.85 9.90
#